data_AF-A0A849TD68-F1
#
_entry.id   AF-A0A849TD68-F1
#
_cell.length_a   1.000
_cell.length_b   1.000
_cell.length_c   1.000
_cell.angle_alpha   90.00
_cell.angle_beta   90.00
_cell.angle_gamma   90.00
#
_symmetry.space_group_name_H-M   'P 1'
#
loop_
_entity.id
_entity.type
_entity.pdbx_description
1 polymer ?
#
loop_
_entity_poly.entity_id
_entity_poly.type
_entity_poly.pdbx_seq_one_letter_code
_entity_poly.pdbx_strand_id
1 'polypeptide(L)'
;MPKVKLRKVGGSVSAAIPPSVLEALSLGVGSELRVEVDNGQVVLTPTSPSGRIGIAARLAQCDFSKPRGKAEQAELDAWQIIKPVGREVL
;
A
#
# COMPACT_ATOMS: atom_id res chain seq x y z
N MET A 1 -6.60 -15.73 -24.40
CA MET A 1 -7.19 -14.55 -23.72
C MET A 1 -8.58 -14.91 -23.24
N PRO A 2 -8.90 -14.77 -21.95
CA PRO A 2 -10.25 -15.03 -21.46
C PRO A 2 -11.23 -14.04 -22.10
N LYS A 3 -12.36 -14.55 -22.61
CA LYS A 3 -13.46 -13.74 -23.15
C LYS A 3 -14.55 -13.66 -22.10
N VAL A 4 -14.99 -12.45 -21.77
CA VAL A 4 -16.06 -12.22 -20.77
C VAL A 4 -17.27 -11.66 -21.50
N LYS A 5 -18.45 -12.22 -21.21
CA LYS A 5 -19.73 -11.64 -21.66
C LYS A 5 -20.25 -10.68 -20.62
N LEU A 6 -20.75 -9.54 -21.10
CA LEU A 6 -21.47 -8.60 -20.26
C LEU A 6 -22.83 -9.16 -19.86
N ARG A 7 -23.23 -8.94 -18.61
CA ARG A 7 -24.54 -9.35 -18.10
C ARG A 7 -25.20 -8.21 -17.34
N LYS A 8 -26.53 -8.08 -17.48
CA LYS A 8 -27.33 -7.12 -16.72
C LYS A 8 -27.37 -7.54 -15.24
N VAL A 9 -27.12 -6.59 -14.34
CA VAL A 9 -27.22 -6.74 -12.89
C VAL A 9 -27.92 -5.50 -12.36
N GLY A 10 -29.17 -5.66 -11.94
CA GLY A 10 -30.02 -4.53 -11.54
C GLY A 10 -30.15 -3.48 -12.66
N GLY A 11 -29.82 -2.23 -12.32
CA GLY A 11 -29.78 -1.09 -13.25
C GLY A 11 -28.48 -0.96 -14.05
N SER A 12 -27.54 -1.89 -13.92
CA SER A 12 -26.18 -1.78 -14.50
C SER A 12 -25.80 -3.04 -15.30
N VAL A 13 -24.61 -3.00 -15.89
CA VAL A 13 -24.01 -4.11 -16.64
C VAL A 13 -22.68 -4.47 -15.99
N SER A 14 -22.42 -5.76 -15.81
CA SER A 14 -21.21 -6.27 -15.17
C SER A 14 -20.46 -7.25 -16.08
N ALA A 15 -19.13 -7.27 -15.91
CA ALA A 15 -18.24 -8.27 -16.46
C ALA A 15 -17.64 -9.06 -15.29
N ALA A 16 -17.55 -10.38 -15.42
CA ALA A 16 -16.82 -11.20 -14.46
C ALA A 16 -15.31 -11.03 -14.67
N ILE A 17 -14.58 -10.62 -13.64
CA ILE A 17 -13.12 -10.57 -13.65
C ILE A 17 -12.59 -11.96 -13.26
N PRO A 18 -11.79 -12.64 -14.10
CA PRO A 18 -11.23 -13.95 -13.76
C PRO A 18 -10.35 -13.90 -12.50
N PRO A 19 -10.32 -14.96 -11.67
CA PRO A 19 -9.52 -15.00 -10.44
C PRO A 19 -8.03 -14.70 -10.67
N SER A 20 -7.47 -15.19 -11.79
CA SER A 20 -6.07 -14.94 -12.16
C SER A 20 -5.72 -13.46 -12.32
N VAL A 21 -6.69 -12.63 -12.72
CA VAL A 21 -6.50 -11.18 -12.86
C VAL A 21 -6.57 -10.50 -11.50
N LEU A 22 -7.45 -10.97 -10.61
CA LEU A 22 -7.54 -10.47 -9.23
C LEU A 22 -6.25 -10.76 -8.46
N GLU A 23 -5.70 -11.97 -8.59
CA GLU A 23 -4.44 -12.37 -7.95
C GLU A 23 -3.26 -11.52 -8.43
N ALA A 24 -3.14 -11.32 -9.74
CA ALA A 24 -2.07 -10.52 -10.34
C ALA A 24 -2.06 -9.06 -9.85
N LEU A 25 -3.25 -8.51 -9.53
CA LEU A 25 -3.41 -7.14 -9.05
C LEU A 25 -3.61 -7.06 -7.52
N SER A 26 -3.53 -8.19 -6.81
CA SER A 26 -3.81 -8.29 -5.36
C SER A 26 -5.15 -7.65 -4.96
N LEU A 27 -6.19 -7.87 -5.76
CA LEU A 27 -7.55 -7.36 -5.55
C LEU A 27 -8.46 -8.42 -4.94
N GLY A 28 -9.47 -7.98 -4.20
CA GLY A 28 -10.48 -8.83 -3.58
C GLY A 28 -11.91 -8.31 -3.79
N VAL A 29 -12.88 -9.06 -3.28
CA VAL A 29 -14.27 -8.60 -3.23
C VAL A 29 -14.35 -7.34 -2.36
N GLY A 30 -14.98 -6.29 -2.88
CA GLY A 30 -15.07 -5.00 -2.20
C GLY A 30 -13.88 -4.06 -2.44
N SER A 31 -12.87 -4.46 -3.23
CA SER A 31 -11.84 -3.52 -3.69
C SER A 31 -12.45 -2.42 -4.55
N GLU A 32 -12.10 -1.17 -4.26
CA GLU A 32 -12.49 -0.02 -5.08
C GLU A 32 -11.58 0.07 -6.31
N LEU A 33 -12.19 0.37 -7.45
CA LEU A 33 -11.51 0.59 -8.73
C LEU A 33 -12.00 1.89 -9.32
N ARG A 34 -11.09 2.67 -9.90
CA ARG A 34 -11.45 3.76 -10.80
C ARG A 34 -11.75 3.18 -12.18
N VAL A 35 -12.84 3.63 -12.77
CA VAL A 35 -13.26 3.26 -14.13
C VAL A 35 -13.08 4.47 -15.03
N GLU A 36 -12.26 4.32 -16.07
CA GLU A 36 -11.99 5.35 -17.08
C GLU A 36 -12.18 4.77 -18.49
N VAL A 37 -12.48 5.64 -19.45
CA VAL A 37 -12.51 5.27 -20.87
C VAL A 37 -11.31 5.93 -21.52
N ASP A 38 -10.37 5.12 -21.99
CA ASP A 38 -9.17 5.58 -22.72
C ASP A 38 -9.11 4.89 -24.07
N ASN A 39 -9.09 5.66 -25.16
CA ASN A 39 -8.96 5.14 -26.54
C ASN A 39 -9.95 4.00 -26.88
N GLY A 40 -11.20 4.10 -26.41
CA GLY A 40 -12.23 3.08 -26.62
C GLY A 40 -12.08 1.82 -25.76
N GLN A 41 -11.14 1.82 -24.82
CA GLN A 41 -10.94 0.76 -23.83
C GLN A 41 -11.50 1.19 -22.49
N VAL A 42 -12.05 0.23 -21.75
CA VAL A 42 -12.42 0.43 -20.35
C VAL A 42 -11.18 0.12 -19.51
N VAL A 43 -10.60 1.15 -18.91
CA VAL A 43 -9.44 1.03 -18.03
C VAL A 43 -9.92 0.97 -16.59
N LEU A 44 -9.55 -0.11 -15.90
CA LEU A 44 -9.83 -0.32 -14.49
C LEU A 44 -8.54 -0.16 -13.71
N THR A 45 -8.44 0.90 -12.92
CA THR A 45 -7.25 1.19 -12.12
C THR A 45 -7.56 0.96 -10.64
N PRO A 46 -6.79 0.11 -9.92
CA PRO A 46 -6.91 -0.01 -8.48
C PRO A 46 -6.80 1.36 -7.81
N THR A 47 -7.88 1.81 -7.17
CA THR A 47 -7.76 2.89 -6.21
C THR A 47 -7.13 2.26 -4.98
N SER A 48 -5.83 2.50 -4.78
CA SER A 48 -5.12 2.02 -3.59
C SER A 48 -6.01 2.27 -2.37
N PRO A 49 -6.36 1.24 -1.59
CA PRO A 49 -6.92 1.50 -0.28
C PRO A 49 -5.84 2.28 0.46
N SER A 50 -6.11 3.56 0.71
CA SER A 50 -5.32 4.38 1.61
C SER A 50 -5.13 3.57 2.90
N GLY A 51 -3.95 2.97 3.11
CA GLY A 51 -3.77 2.14 4.30
C GLY A 51 -2.56 1.24 4.37
N ARG A 52 -2.00 0.75 3.26
CA ARG A 52 -0.84 -0.16 3.33
C ARG A 52 0.29 0.23 2.39
N ILE A 53 0.85 1.42 2.58
CA ILE A 53 2.24 1.64 2.19
C ILE A 53 3.09 0.71 3.06
N GLY A 54 3.50 -0.41 2.48
CA GLY A 54 4.31 -1.42 3.16
C GLY A 54 5.65 -0.84 3.64
N ILE A 55 6.26 -1.51 4.61
CA ILE A 55 7.53 -1.06 5.24
C ILE A 55 8.58 -0.74 4.17
N ALA A 56 8.72 -1.58 3.14
CA ALA A 56 9.65 -1.34 2.04
C ALA A 56 9.42 0.00 1.31
N ALA A 57 8.17 0.34 1.01
CA ALA A 57 7.82 1.59 0.35
C ALA A 57 8.00 2.83 1.25
N ARG A 58 7.94 2.65 2.57
CA ARG A 58 8.29 3.71 3.54
C ARG A 58 9.80 3.88 3.68
N LEU A 59 10.54 2.78 3.78
CA LEU A 59 12.01 2.80 3.86
C LEU A 59 12.63 3.43 2.62
N ALA A 60 12.05 3.22 1.44
CA ALA A 60 12.50 3.86 0.19
C ALA A 60 12.45 5.40 0.23
N GLN A 61 11.65 5.99 1.13
CA GLN A 61 11.55 7.45 1.31
C GLN A 61 12.54 7.96 2.37
N CYS A 62 13.18 7.07 3.12
CA CYS A 62 14.20 7.43 4.10
C CYS A 62 15.56 7.57 3.42
N ASP A 63 16.23 8.70 3.65
CA ASP A 63 17.60 8.92 3.21
C ASP A 63 18.58 8.44 4.29
N PHE A 64 19.06 7.20 4.14
CA PHE A 64 20.04 6.59 5.05
C PHE A 64 21.47 7.09 4.83
N SER A 65 21.73 7.89 3.79
CA SER A 65 23.07 8.40 3.49
C SER A 65 23.41 9.65 4.30
N LYS A 66 22.40 10.31 4.88
CA LYS A 66 22.61 11.50 5.69
C LYS A 66 23.29 11.14 7.02
N PRO A 67 24.46 11.72 7.31
CA PRO A 67 25.07 11.57 8.63
C PRO A 67 24.17 12.24 9.67
N ARG A 68 24.08 11.61 10.85
CA ARG A 68 23.33 12.17 11.98
C ARG A 68 23.93 13.50 12.42
N GLY A 69 23.07 14.42 12.85
CA GLY A 69 23.50 15.69 13.40
C GLY A 69 24.18 15.52 14.77
N LYS A 70 25.06 16.46 15.16
CA LYS A 70 25.73 16.41 16.48
C LYS A 70 24.73 16.44 17.65
N ALA A 71 23.66 17.21 17.53
CA ALA A 71 22.62 17.29 18.55
C ALA A 71 21.85 15.97 18.67
N GLU A 72 21.43 15.40 17.53
CA GLU A 72 20.75 14.10 17.47
C GLU A 72 21.63 12.97 18.03
N GLN A 73 22.93 12.98 17.74
CA GLN A 73 23.86 12.01 18.29
C GLN A 73 24.04 12.16 19.81
N ALA A 74 24.17 13.39 20.32
CA ALA A 74 24.29 13.65 21.76
C ALA A 74 23.02 13.24 22.53
N GLU A 75 21.83 13.44 21.94
CA GLU A 75 20.59 12.92 22.51
C GLU A 75 20.61 11.39 22.56
N LEU A 76 20.95 10.73 21.46
CA LEU A 76 21.01 9.26 21.41
C LEU A 76 21.98 8.69 22.45
N ASP A 77 23.15 9.30 22.60
CA ASP A 77 24.15 8.91 23.60
C ASP A 77 23.62 9.08 25.04
N ALA A 78 22.84 10.13 25.31
CA ALA A 78 22.16 10.32 26.59
C ALA A 78 21.11 9.24 26.85
N TRP A 79 20.33 8.83 25.84
CA TRP A 79 19.35 7.75 25.96
C TRP A 79 20.01 6.39 26.27
N GLN A 80 21.21 6.14 25.74
CA GLN A 80 21.95 4.88 25.97
C GLN A 80 22.42 4.71 27.43
N ILE A 81 22.59 5.81 28.17
CA ILE A 81 23.14 5.79 29.55
C ILE A 81 22.10 6.16 30.60
N ILE A 82 20.86 6.46 30.20
CA ILE A 82 19.77 6.72 31.13
C ILE A 82 19.49 5.46 31.95
N LYS A 83 19.42 5.63 33.28
CA LYS A 83 19.06 4.54 34.19
C LYS A 83 17.56 4.25 34.08
N PRO A 84 17.15 2.98 34.10
CA PRO A 84 15.73 2.63 34.20
C PRO A 84 15.10 3.31 35.41
N VAL A 85 13.96 3.95 35.21
CA VAL A 85 13.19 4.59 36.28
C VAL A 85 12.07 3.69 36.81
N GLY A 86 11.94 2.47 36.27
CA GLY A 86 10.96 1.44 36.64
C GLY A 86 11.58 0.08 36.95
N ARG A 87 10.76 -0.97 37.02
CA ARG A 87 11.21 -2.37 37.24
C ARG A 87 11.57 -3.08 35.93
N GLU A 88 12.23 -2.36 35.04
CA GLU A 88 12.62 -2.92 33.75
C GLU A 88 13.85 -3.79 33.95
N VAL A 89 13.76 -5.05 33.52
CA VAL A 89 14.86 -6.01 33.64
C VAL A 89 15.85 -5.71 32.50
N LEU A 90 17.11 -5.47 32.84
CA LEU A 90 18.19 -5.30 31.87
C LEU A 90 18.60 -6.65 31.27
#